data_AF-A0A533RZP1-F1
#
_entry.id   AF-A0A533RZP1-F1
#
_cell.length_a   1.000
_cell.length_b   1.000
_cell.length_c   1.000
_cell.angle_alpha   90.00
_cell.angle_beta   90.00
_cell.angle_gamma   90.00
#
_symmetry.space_group_name_H-M   'P 1'
#
loop_
_entity.id
_entity.type
_entity.pdbx_description
1 polymer ?
#
loop_
_entity_poly.entity_id
_entity_poly.type
_entity_poly.pdbx_seq_one_letter_code
_entity_poly.pdbx_strand_id
1 'polypeptide(L)'
;MVYLLHFDKPFHHANHYIGFTDEKLEQRLERHKSGDGARILRAITKAGIEFEVARTWEDGDRNFERWLKNQKKASRFCPICQARAKKNRGETANESH
;
A
#
# COMPACT_ATOMS: atom_id res chain seq x y z
N MET A 1 -9.85 -10.29 -5.09
CA MET A 1 -9.54 -8.88 -4.75
C MET A 1 -8.05 -8.67 -4.50
N VAL A 2 -7.45 -7.70 -5.20
CA VAL A 2 -6.09 -7.21 -4.90
C VAL A 2 -6.17 -5.98 -4.02
N TYR A 3 -5.24 -5.82 -3.09
CA TYR A 3 -5.12 -4.65 -2.24
C TYR A 3 -3.68 -4.18 -2.17
N LEU A 4 -3.51 -2.86 -2.08
CA LEU A 4 -2.23 -2.19 -1.91
C LEU A 4 -2.24 -1.47 -0.58
N LEU A 5 -1.33 -1.89 0.29
CA LEU A 5 -1.03 -1.24 1.54
C LEU A 5 0.11 -0.26 1.33
N HIS A 6 -0.05 0.93 1.90
CA HIS A 6 1.01 1.92 2.02
C HIS A 6 1.52 1.91 3.44
N PHE A 7 2.84 1.95 3.58
CA PHE A 7 3.49 2.05 4.88
C PHE A 7 3.91 3.50 5.09
N ASP A 8 3.60 4.04 6.27
CA ASP A 8 4.02 5.38 6.65
C ASP A 8 5.56 5.49 6.62
N LYS A 9 6.24 4.41 7.07
CA LYS A 9 7.70 4.29 7.03
C LYS A 9 8.16 3.15 6.14
N PRO A 10 9.28 3.33 5.40
CA PRO A 10 9.91 2.24 4.67
C PRO A 10 10.26 1.10 5.62
N PHE A 11 9.71 -0.09 5.35
CA PHE A 11 10.10 -1.30 6.05
C PHE A 11 11.11 -2.07 5.19
N HIS A 12 12.38 -2.05 5.61
CA HIS A 12 13.52 -2.51 4.81
C HIS A 12 13.61 -1.79 3.45
N HIS A 13 13.18 -2.47 2.38
CA HIS A 13 13.19 -1.95 1.00
C HIS A 13 11.78 -1.78 0.43
N ALA A 14 10.74 -2.05 1.23
CA ALA A 14 9.35 -1.99 0.81
C ALA A 14 8.64 -0.81 1.51
N ASN A 15 8.13 0.12 0.71
CA ASN A 15 7.18 1.16 1.15
C ASN A 15 5.73 0.78 0.88
N HIS A 16 5.53 -0.26 0.08
CA HIS A 16 4.23 -0.71 -0.40
C HIS A 16 4.17 -2.22 -0.36
N TYR A 17 3.00 -2.75 -0.02
CA TYR A 17 2.73 -4.16 -0.08
C TYR A 17 1.47 -4.43 -0.88
N ILE A 18 1.62 -5.27 -1.89
CA ILE A 18 0.51 -5.69 -2.74
C ILE A 18 0.21 -7.14 -2.41
N GLY A 19 -1.01 -7.37 -1.93
CA GLY A 19 -1.53 -8.69 -1.61
C GLY A 19 -2.78 -8.98 -2.42
N PHE A 20 -3.02 -10.26 -2.68
CA PHE A 20 -4.29 -10.76 -3.21
C PHE A 20 -5.03 -11.51 -2.09
N THR A 21 -6.35 -11.35 -2.05
CA THR A 21 -7.25 -12.09 -1.18
C THR A 21 -8.52 -12.45 -1.93
N ASP A 22 -9.00 -13.66 -1.67
CA ASP A 22 -10.25 -14.18 -2.20
C ASP A 22 -11.44 -13.92 -1.25
N GLU A 23 -11.15 -13.54 -0.01
CA GLU A 23 -12.11 -13.27 1.07
C GLU A 23 -12.27 -11.77 1.35
N LYS A 24 -13.19 -11.41 2.25
CA LYS A 24 -13.39 -10.01 2.67
C LYS A 24 -12.12 -9.46 3.35
N LEU A 25 -11.70 -8.26 2.93
CA LEU A 25 -10.48 -7.60 3.44
C LEU A 25 -10.52 -7.37 4.95
N GLU A 26 -11.69 -7.04 5.49
CA GLU A 26 -11.97 -6.90 6.93
C GLU A 26 -11.59 -8.17 7.70
N GLN A 27 -12.12 -9.33 7.32
CA GLN A 27 -11.79 -10.62 7.95
C GLN A 27 -10.30 -10.94 7.82
N ARG A 28 -9.71 -10.63 6.66
CA ARG A 28 -8.27 -10.79 6.44
C ARG A 28 -7.45 -9.90 7.37
N LEU A 29 -7.84 -8.63 7.56
CA LEU A 29 -7.19 -7.66 8.45
C LEU A 29 -7.30 -8.08 9.92
N GLU A 30 -8.44 -8.61 10.33
CA GLU A 30 -8.62 -9.16 11.68
C GLU A 30 -7.71 -10.37 11.91
N ARG A 31 -7.62 -11.30 10.95
CA ARG A 31 -6.63 -12.41 11.01
C ARG A 31 -5.20 -11.89 11.07
N HIS A 32 -4.87 -10.82 10.33
CA HIS A 32 -3.55 -10.18 10.39
C HIS A 32 -3.27 -9.59 11.78
N LYS A 33 -4.28 -8.99 12.43
CA LYS A 33 -4.17 -8.48 13.82
C LYS A 33 -3.98 -9.60 14.84
N SER A 34 -4.64 -10.74 14.64
CA SER A 34 -4.50 -11.93 15.48
C SER A 34 -3.19 -12.70 15.27
N GLY A 35 -2.33 -12.28 14.34
CA GLY A 35 -1.01 -12.88 14.11
C GLY A 35 -0.98 -14.05 13.13
N ASP A 36 -2.13 -14.46 12.58
CA ASP A 36 -2.27 -15.47 11.52
C ASP A 36 -2.13 -14.87 10.10
N GLY A 37 -1.41 -13.76 10.04
CA GLY A 37 -1.31 -12.90 8.88
C GLY A 37 -0.06 -13.11 8.02
N ALA A 38 0.10 -12.22 7.05
CA ALA A 38 1.34 -12.12 6.30
C ALA A 38 2.50 -11.73 7.25
N ARG A 39 3.61 -12.48 7.20
CA ARG A 39 4.79 -12.25 8.06
C ARG A 39 5.28 -10.80 8.05
N ILE A 40 5.13 -10.10 6.92
CA ILE A 40 5.50 -8.69 6.77
C ILE A 40 4.63 -7.76 7.61
N LEU A 41 3.32 -7.98 7.67
CA LEU A 41 2.41 -7.14 8.48
C LEU A 41 2.70 -7.32 9.96
N ARG A 42 2.92 -8.56 10.39
CA ARG A 42 3.36 -8.84 11.77
C ARG A 42 4.66 -8.12 12.12
N ALA A 43 5.62 -8.08 11.19
CA ALA A 43 6.89 -7.39 11.40
C ALA A 43 6.73 -5.86 11.45
N ILE A 44 5.87 -5.29 10.62
CA ILE A 44 5.54 -3.85 10.58
C ILE A 44 4.84 -3.42 11.87
N THR A 45 3.80 -4.15 12.29
CA THR A 45 3.13 -3.92 13.56
C THR A 45 4.11 -4.04 14.73
N LYS A 46 4.98 -5.06 14.72
CA LYS A 46 6.02 -5.24 15.75
C LYS A 46 7.06 -4.11 15.74
N ALA A 47 7.35 -3.54 14.58
CA ALA A 47 8.23 -2.39 14.42
C ALA A 47 7.56 -1.07 14.80
N GLY A 48 6.26 -1.07 15.15
CA GLY A 48 5.50 0.15 15.43
C GLY A 48 5.33 1.05 14.21
N ILE A 49 5.35 0.47 13.01
CA ILE A 49 5.13 1.20 11.76
C ILE A 49 3.66 1.11 11.41
N GLU A 50 3.05 2.25 11.16
CA GLU A 50 1.66 2.32 10.73
C GLU A 50 1.54 1.99 9.23
N PHE A 51 0.44 1.33 8.90
CA PHE A 51 0.10 0.99 7.52
C PHE A 51 -1.38 1.21 7.28
N GLU A 52 -1.70 1.68 6.08
CA GLU A 52 -3.08 1.93 5.66
C GLU A 52 -3.36 1.29 4.31
N VAL A 53 -4.64 0.97 4.09
CA VAL A 53 -5.10 0.45 2.79
C VAL A 53 -5.19 1.63 1.83
N ALA A 54 -4.17 1.77 0.98
CA ALA A 54 -4.12 2.88 0.04
C ALA A 54 -5.09 2.68 -1.13
N ARG A 55 -5.24 1.43 -1.61
CA ARG A 55 -6.18 1.11 -2.70
C ARG A 55 -6.57 -0.36 -2.69
N THR A 56 -7.81 -0.64 -3.06
CA THR A 56 -8.34 -1.99 -3.31
C THR A 56 -8.82 -2.11 -4.75
N TRP A 57 -8.71 -3.31 -5.31
CA TRP A 57 -9.25 -3.71 -6.61
C TRP A 57 -10.06 -4.97 -6.41
N GLU A 58 -11.37 -4.81 -6.35
CA GLU A 58 -12.31 -5.91 -6.09
C GLU A 58 -12.21 -6.97 -7.19
N ASP A 59 -12.14 -6.53 -8.45
CA ASP A 59 -11.94 -7.33 -9.67
C ASP A 59 -10.47 -7.76 -9.91
N GLY A 60 -9.59 -7.54 -8.93
CA GLY A 60 -8.17 -7.89 -9.07
C GLY A 60 -7.91 -9.38 -8.86
N ASP A 61 -7.28 -10.03 -9.85
CA ASP A 61 -6.76 -11.41 -9.79
C ASP A 61 -5.27 -11.51 -9.43
N ARG A 62 -4.78 -12.75 -9.19
CA ARG A 62 -3.33 -13.04 -9.05
C ARG A 62 -2.49 -12.55 -10.24
N ASN A 63 -3.03 -12.62 -11.46
CA ASN A 63 -2.34 -12.11 -12.64
C ASN A 63 -2.20 -10.58 -12.60
N PHE A 64 -3.22 -9.89 -12.11
CA PHE A 64 -3.20 -8.44 -11.94
C PHE A 64 -2.19 -8.02 -10.86
N GLU A 65 -2.13 -8.74 -9.74
CA GLU A 65 -1.12 -8.55 -8.69
C GLU A 65 0.31 -8.74 -9.22
N ARG A 66 0.55 -9.82 -9.98
CA ARG A 66 1.85 -10.06 -10.62
C ARG A 66 2.20 -8.94 -11.62
N TRP A 67 1.23 -8.51 -12.42
CA TRP A 67 1.41 -7.40 -13.36
C TRP A 67 1.81 -6.11 -12.63
N LEU A 68 1.10 -5.75 -11.55
CA LEU A 68 1.41 -4.59 -10.71
C LEU A 68 2.82 -4.65 -10.11
N LYS A 69 3.23 -5.81 -9.59
CA LYS A 69 4.59 -6.02 -9.08
C LYS A 69 5.64 -5.84 -10.19
N ASN A 70 5.36 -6.37 -11.38
CA ASN A 70 6.29 -6.30 -12.50
C ASN A 70 6.47 -4.87 -13.03
N GLN A 71 5.45 -4.02 -12.93
CA GLN A 71 5.57 -2.61 -13.32
C GLN A 71 6.61 -1.84 -12.48
N LYS A 72 7.00 -2.32 -11.29
CA LYS A 72 7.90 -1.65 -10.32
C LYS A 72 7.53 -0.19 -10.02
N LYS A 73 6.29 0.19 -10.32
CA LYS A 73 5.74 1.55 -10.21
C LYS A 73 4.63 1.59 -9.16
N ALA A 74 4.77 0.81 -8.08
CA ALA A 74 3.78 0.74 -7.00
C ALA A 74 3.39 2.13 -6.46
N SER A 75 4.37 3.05 -6.32
CA SER A 75 4.13 4.43 -5.91
C SER A 75 3.23 5.23 -6.87
N ARG A 76 3.16 4.84 -8.16
CA ARG A 76 2.22 5.44 -9.12
C ARG A 76 0.82 4.85 -8.99
N PHE A 77 0.63 3.69 -8.38
CA PHE A 77 -0.70 3.12 -8.16
C PHE A 77 -1.24 3.48 -6.77
N CYS A 78 -0.35 3.84 -5.85
CA CYS A 78 -0.68 4.34 -4.52
C CYS A 78 -1.24 5.78 -4.60
N PRO A 79 -2.53 6.02 -4.27
CA PRO A 79 -3.09 7.37 -4.29
C PRO A 79 -2.43 8.30 -3.28
N ILE A 80 -1.89 7.77 -2.17
CA ILE A 80 -1.17 8.56 -1.14
C ILE A 80 0.13 9.13 -1.72
N CYS A 81 0.94 8.28 -2.36
CA CYS A 81 2.17 8.74 -3.03
C CYS A 81 1.86 9.67 -4.21
N GLN A 82 0.81 9.40 -4.97
CA GLN A 82 0.38 10.33 -6.03
C GLN A 82 -0.04 11.69 -5.45
N ALA A 83 -0.82 11.71 -4.37
CA ALA A 83 -1.25 12.94 -3.72
C ALA A 83 -0.04 13.73 -3.21
N ARG A 84 0.94 13.05 -2.60
CA ARG A 84 2.21 13.66 -2.16
C ARG A 84 3.00 14.24 -3.33
N ALA A 85 3.09 13.51 -4.44
CA ALA A 85 3.76 13.99 -5.65
C ALA A 85 3.06 15.19 -6.29
N LYS A 86 1.71 15.27 -6.22
CA LYS A 86 0.95 16.44 -6.67
C LYS A 86 1.16 17.65 -5.77
N LYS A 87 1.15 17.48 -4.43
CA LYS A 87 1.42 18.58 -3.49
C LYS A 87 2.78 19.24 -3.75
N ASN A 88 3.83 18.43 -3.96
CA ASN A 88 5.17 18.93 -4.25
C ASN A 88 5.28 19.72 -5.58
N ARG A 89 4.32 19.57 -6.51
CA ARG A 89 4.31 20.32 -7.79
C ARG A 89 3.48 21.61 -7.73
N GLY A 90 2.58 21.73 -6.76
CA GLY A 90 1.71 22.90 -6.61
C GLY A 90 2.32 24.02 -5.77
N GLU A 91 3.28 23.72 -4.91
CA GLU A 91 3.87 24.68 -3.98
C GLU A 91 4.87 25.65 -4.65
N THR A 92 5.40 25.32 -5.82
CA THR A 92 6.28 26.22 -6.60
C THR A 92 5.55 27.30 -7.40
N ALA A 93 4.22 27.43 -7.28
CA ALA A 93 3.42 28.35 -8.08
C ALA A 93 2.89 29.58 -7.32
N ASN A 94 3.30 29.80 -6.06
CA ASN A 94 2.77 30.91 -5.27
C ASN A 94 3.85 31.67 -4.48
N GLU A 95 4.92 32.08 -5.17
CA GLU A 95 5.84 33.14 -4.72
C GLU A 95 6.17 34.03 -5.92
N SER A 96 5.22 34.90 -6.30
CA SER A 96 5.51 36.08 -7.11
C SER A 96 4.84 37.28 -6.42
N HIS A 97 5.73 38.17 -5.99
CA HIS A 97 5.53 39.45 -5.31
C HIS A 97 4.72 40.44 -6.15
#